data_AF-A0A549T927-F1
#
_entry.id   AF-A0A549T927-F1
#
_cell.length_a   1.000
_cell.length_b   1.000
_cell.length_c   1.000
_cell.angle_alpha   90.00
_cell.angle_beta   90.00
_cell.angle_gamma   90.00
#
_symmetry.space_group_name_H-M   'P 1'
#
loop_
_entity.id
_entity.type
_entity.pdbx_description
1 polymer ?
#
loop_
_entity_poly.entity_id
_entity_poly.type
_entity_poly.pdbx_seq_one_letter_code
_entity_poly.pdbx_strand_id
1 'polypeptide(L)'
;MSLRDKLRAQSAAGRASELFSRFGVLSNPFPSSTHTAHNPHQRLPADDDAEERIITFLRDGTTQVVVIEGTQGVGKTNFLNFYESEIQDSLADTDGYYVVRYLADPEASFDGIIRRLFQELGPAHLKKLTESLMKDSKPLKTVRGQDMRSALQYLVNSKADQDRIDLMMEWLLGFRLLKAHREALGVLFRLDTVESKTAALRDLVLVSSATNVLQGIFLLLDELEKQDGVLGPTAVVRYLSAMRAIIDALPRHLFMMIALTPDAMRRYSAALPAFRSRFQNLISLEPLMSSEDAENLADFYIQTAKSEAKKTQSARAGSTNLITRDQIFGVFEQLRKAAERRGDKGVRQREFLHLLHLLAEKSIQAQ
;
A
#
# COMPACT_ATOMS: atom_id res chain seq x y z
N MET A 1 -30.44 -13.78 -13.04
CA MET A 1 -30.42 -12.34 -13.41
C MET A 1 -31.86 -11.85 -13.57
N SER A 2 -32.23 -10.79 -12.86
CA SER A 2 -33.60 -10.23 -12.94
C SER A 2 -33.78 -9.37 -14.21
N LEU A 3 -35.04 -9.09 -14.57
CA LEU A 3 -35.38 -8.18 -15.67
C LEU A 3 -34.82 -6.76 -15.45
N ARG A 4 -34.74 -6.31 -14.18
CA ARG A 4 -34.13 -5.04 -13.78
C ARG A 4 -32.64 -4.98 -14.09
N ASP A 5 -31.92 -6.08 -13.88
CA ASP A 5 -30.47 -6.14 -14.13
C ASP A 5 -30.19 -6.11 -15.64
N LYS A 6 -31.02 -6.79 -16.43
CA LYS A 6 -30.93 -6.78 -17.90
C LYS A 6 -31.26 -5.40 -18.50
N LEU A 7 -32.27 -4.71 -17.97
CA LEU A 7 -32.63 -3.35 -18.40
C LEU A 7 -31.57 -2.32 -18.01
N ARG A 8 -30.96 -2.43 -16.81
CA ARG A 8 -29.84 -1.58 -16.41
C ARG A 8 -28.59 -1.82 -17.25
N ALA A 9 -28.28 -3.08 -17.58
CA ALA A 9 -27.15 -3.41 -18.44
C ALA A 9 -27.34 -2.87 -19.86
N GLN A 10 -28.54 -2.97 -20.43
CA GLN A 10 -28.86 -2.38 -21.74
C GLN A 10 -28.83 -0.85 -21.72
N SER A 11 -29.36 -0.21 -20.67
CA SER A 11 -29.32 1.26 -20.57
C SER A 11 -27.90 1.80 -20.35
N ALA A 12 -27.07 1.08 -19.59
CA ALA A 12 -25.67 1.44 -19.36
C ALA A 12 -24.83 1.30 -20.63
N ALA A 13 -25.04 0.23 -21.41
CA ALA A 13 -24.35 0.03 -22.69
C ALA A 13 -24.73 1.10 -23.72
N GLY A 14 -26.02 1.48 -23.79
CA GLY A 14 -26.49 2.57 -24.64
C GLY A 14 -25.87 3.91 -24.26
N ARG A 15 -25.85 4.24 -22.95
CA ARG A 15 -25.25 5.48 -22.44
C ARG A 15 -23.74 5.54 -22.70
N ALA A 16 -23.01 4.45 -22.50
CA ALA A 16 -21.58 4.39 -22.78
C ALA A 16 -21.25 4.60 -24.27
N SER A 17 -22.07 4.04 -25.17
CA SER A 17 -21.92 4.25 -26.62
C SER A 17 -22.18 5.70 -27.02
N GLU A 18 -23.17 6.36 -26.43
CA GLU A 18 -23.48 7.76 -26.71
C GLU A 18 -22.35 8.68 -26.22
N LEU A 19 -21.87 8.47 -24.99
CA LEU A 19 -20.73 9.20 -24.43
C LEU A 19 -19.49 9.05 -25.32
N PHE A 20 -19.23 7.84 -25.82
CA PHE A 20 -18.09 7.58 -26.69
C PHE A 20 -18.22 8.32 -28.03
N SER A 21 -19.39 8.28 -28.66
CA SER A 21 -19.61 8.95 -29.94
C SER A 21 -19.49 10.48 -29.87
N ARG A 22 -19.68 11.09 -28.70
CA ARG A 22 -19.66 12.54 -28.52
C ARG A 22 -18.35 13.04 -27.92
N PHE A 23 -17.96 12.45 -26.80
CA PHE A 23 -16.82 12.91 -25.99
C PHE A 23 -15.60 12.00 -26.12
N GLY A 24 -15.75 10.82 -26.73
CA GLY A 24 -14.67 9.83 -26.84
C GLY A 24 -14.36 9.09 -25.54
N VAL A 25 -15.22 9.18 -24.53
CA VAL A 25 -15.07 8.49 -23.23
C VAL A 25 -16.27 7.59 -22.96
N LEU A 26 -16.11 6.54 -22.15
CA LEU A 26 -17.21 5.61 -21.79
C LEU A 26 -17.93 5.99 -20.50
N SER A 27 -17.28 6.79 -19.65
CA SER A 27 -17.78 7.25 -18.37
C SER A 27 -17.15 8.60 -18.03
N ASN A 28 -17.58 9.20 -16.92
CA ASN A 28 -16.93 10.39 -16.37
C ASN A 28 -15.46 10.06 -16.03
N PRO A 29 -14.48 10.80 -16.59
CA PRO A 29 -13.07 10.50 -16.38
C PRO A 29 -12.56 10.94 -15.00
N PHE A 30 -13.27 11.84 -14.30
CA PHE A 30 -12.80 12.39 -13.04
C PHE A 30 -13.36 11.61 -11.85
N PRO A 31 -12.54 11.31 -10.83
CA PRO A 31 -13.01 10.62 -9.65
C PRO A 31 -13.89 11.53 -8.77
N SER A 32 -14.90 10.93 -8.14
CA SER A 32 -15.60 11.58 -7.04
C SER A 32 -14.71 11.66 -5.80
N SER A 33 -15.07 12.50 -4.83
CA SER A 33 -14.38 12.58 -3.54
C SER A 33 -14.40 11.26 -2.73
N THR A 34 -15.33 10.36 -3.05
CA THR A 34 -15.48 9.03 -2.44
C THR A 34 -14.71 7.93 -3.17
N HIS A 35 -14.17 8.19 -4.36
CA HIS A 35 -13.45 7.21 -5.16
C HIS A 35 -11.93 7.32 -4.93
N THR A 36 -11.39 6.41 -4.12
CA THR A 36 -9.99 6.46 -3.67
C THR A 36 -9.08 5.42 -4.32
N ALA A 37 -9.64 4.45 -5.06
CA ALA A 37 -8.91 3.34 -5.66
C ALA A 37 -8.93 3.39 -7.19
N HIS A 38 -7.96 2.75 -7.84
CA HIS A 38 -7.85 2.59 -9.29
C HIS A 38 -7.95 3.90 -10.10
N ASN A 39 -7.50 5.00 -9.52
CA ASN A 39 -7.37 6.24 -10.27
C ASN A 39 -6.05 6.19 -11.06
N PRO A 40 -6.01 6.72 -12.30
CA PRO A 40 -4.77 6.79 -13.04
C PRO A 40 -3.75 7.68 -12.33
N HIS A 41 -2.47 7.32 -12.44
CA HIS A 41 -1.37 8.05 -11.82
C HIS A 41 -0.62 8.89 -12.85
N GLN A 42 -0.59 10.20 -12.65
CA GLN A 42 0.23 11.10 -13.44
C GLN A 42 1.64 11.10 -12.85
N ARG A 43 2.67 10.89 -13.68
CA ARG A 43 4.07 10.94 -13.21
C ARG A 43 4.38 12.31 -12.60
N LEU A 44 4.91 12.29 -11.39
CA LEU A 44 5.35 13.41 -10.58
C LEU A 44 6.87 13.33 -10.40
N PRO A 45 7.57 14.44 -10.07
CA PRO A 45 8.98 14.39 -9.68
C PRO A 45 9.25 13.45 -8.48
N ALA A 46 8.28 13.33 -7.58
CA ALA A 46 8.30 12.40 -6.45
C ALA A 46 8.42 10.92 -6.86
N ASP A 47 8.06 10.58 -8.10
CA ASP A 47 8.18 9.21 -8.60
C ASP A 47 9.64 8.81 -8.80
N ASP A 48 10.49 9.70 -9.30
CA ASP A 48 11.91 9.39 -9.53
C ASP A 48 12.60 9.00 -8.21
N ASP A 49 12.29 9.71 -7.13
CA ASP A 49 12.79 9.40 -5.79
C ASP A 49 12.26 8.05 -5.27
N ALA A 50 10.97 7.75 -5.46
CA ALA A 50 10.37 6.51 -5.00
C ALA A 50 10.91 5.30 -5.79
N GLU A 51 11.00 5.42 -7.13
CA GLU A 51 11.58 4.44 -8.05
C GLU A 51 13.03 4.13 -7.63
N GLU A 52 13.86 5.14 -7.36
CA GLU A 52 15.26 4.92 -6.94
C GLU A 52 15.36 4.09 -5.65
N ARG A 53 14.49 4.35 -4.67
CA ARG A 53 14.48 3.60 -3.39
C ARG A 53 14.02 2.18 -3.58
N ILE A 54 12.99 1.95 -4.40
CA ILE A 54 12.50 0.61 -4.73
C ILE A 54 13.58 -0.19 -5.45
N ILE A 55 14.22 0.40 -6.47
CA ILE A 55 15.32 -0.23 -7.21
C ILE A 55 16.49 -0.57 -6.29
N THR A 56 16.87 0.36 -5.40
CA THR A 56 17.94 0.12 -4.41
C THR A 56 17.59 -1.07 -3.51
N PHE A 57 16.36 -1.11 -2.98
CA PHE A 57 15.88 -2.23 -2.18
C PHE A 57 15.90 -3.55 -2.94
N LEU A 58 15.41 -3.58 -4.18
CA LEU A 58 15.41 -4.80 -4.99
C LEU A 58 16.83 -5.28 -5.32
N ARG A 59 17.78 -4.36 -5.49
CA ARG A 59 19.17 -4.69 -5.83
C ARG A 59 19.95 -5.29 -4.67
N ASP A 60 19.90 -4.69 -3.49
CA ASP A 60 20.76 -5.08 -2.36
C ASP A 60 20.01 -5.60 -1.13
N GLY A 61 18.67 -5.52 -1.13
CA GLY A 61 17.81 -5.95 -0.04
C GLY A 61 17.96 -5.11 1.22
N THR A 62 18.66 -3.97 1.20
CA THR A 62 18.84 -3.11 2.37
C THR A 62 17.53 -2.46 2.74
N THR A 63 17.15 -2.52 4.01
CA THR A 63 15.86 -1.98 4.44
C THR A 63 15.71 -0.50 4.10
N GLN A 64 14.63 -0.18 3.39
CA GLN A 64 14.27 1.19 3.01
C GLN A 64 12.98 1.58 3.74
N VAL A 65 13.00 2.74 4.39
CA VAL A 65 11.80 3.36 4.94
C VAL A 65 11.66 4.70 4.25
N VAL A 66 10.57 4.88 3.53
CA VAL A 66 10.24 6.05 2.72
C VAL A 66 8.99 6.69 3.30
N VAL A 67 9.05 7.98 3.58
CA VAL A 67 7.91 8.75 4.10
C VAL A 67 7.37 9.63 3.00
N ILE A 68 6.11 9.43 2.65
CA ILE A 68 5.36 10.26 1.71
C ILE A 68 4.63 11.34 2.52
N GLU A 69 5.17 12.54 2.55
CA GLU A 69 4.59 13.67 3.27
C GLU A 69 3.71 14.51 2.35
N GLY A 70 2.50 14.82 2.78
CA GLY A 70 1.62 15.72 2.04
C GLY A 70 0.38 16.07 2.84
N THR A 71 -0.22 17.24 2.56
CA THR A 71 -1.48 17.63 3.20
C THR A 71 -2.63 16.71 2.76
N GLN A 72 -3.79 16.81 3.40
CA GLN A 72 -4.91 15.94 3.07
C GLN A 72 -5.42 16.23 1.64
N GLY A 73 -5.58 15.21 0.82
CA GLY A 73 -6.14 15.33 -0.54
C GLY A 73 -5.17 15.74 -1.64
N VAL A 74 -3.85 15.69 -1.40
CA VAL A 74 -2.82 15.95 -2.43
C VAL A 74 -2.44 14.72 -3.27
N GLY A 75 -3.07 13.57 -3.05
CA GLY A 75 -2.82 12.36 -3.84
C GLY A 75 -2.00 11.25 -3.17
N LYS A 76 -1.70 11.34 -1.86
CA LYS A 76 -0.95 10.28 -1.12
C LYS A 76 -1.50 8.87 -1.34
N THR A 77 -2.80 8.67 -1.14
CA THR A 77 -3.48 7.38 -1.39
C THR A 77 -3.32 6.91 -2.83
N ASN A 78 -3.43 7.81 -3.81
CA ASN A 78 -3.23 7.46 -5.22
C ASN A 78 -1.79 7.00 -5.50
N PHE A 79 -0.82 7.72 -4.94
CA PHE A 79 0.60 7.40 -5.03
C PHE A 79 0.90 6.02 -4.44
N LEU A 80 0.39 5.71 -3.24
CA LEU A 80 0.59 4.40 -2.62
C LEU A 80 -0.08 3.27 -3.42
N ASN A 81 -1.32 3.46 -3.88
CA ASN A 81 -2.04 2.46 -4.69
C ASN A 81 -1.33 2.20 -6.03
N PHE A 82 -0.79 3.25 -6.65
CA PHE A 82 0.01 3.13 -7.87
C PHE A 82 1.23 2.25 -7.62
N TYR A 83 2.05 2.57 -6.61
CA TYR A 83 3.23 1.75 -6.32
C TYR A 83 2.90 0.36 -5.81
N GLU A 84 1.80 0.15 -5.10
CA GLU A 84 1.36 -1.21 -4.77
C GLU A 84 1.16 -2.04 -6.05
N SER A 85 0.40 -1.50 -7.00
CA SER A 85 0.07 -2.18 -8.26
C SER A 85 1.33 -2.38 -9.11
N GLU A 86 2.14 -1.34 -9.27
CA GLU A 86 3.37 -1.38 -10.07
C GLU A 86 4.38 -2.38 -9.51
N ILE A 87 4.54 -2.44 -8.18
CA ILE A 87 5.41 -3.41 -7.52
C ILE A 87 4.85 -4.83 -7.67
N GLN A 88 3.54 -5.03 -7.50
CA GLN A 88 2.93 -6.35 -7.68
C GLN A 88 3.09 -6.86 -9.11
N ASP A 89 2.82 -6.02 -10.10
CA ASP A 89 2.93 -6.36 -11.52
C ASP A 89 4.39 -6.63 -11.91
N SER A 90 5.33 -5.79 -11.46
CA SER A 90 6.77 -5.98 -11.74
C SER A 90 7.35 -7.25 -11.11
N LEU A 91 6.84 -7.64 -9.94
CA LEU A 91 7.32 -8.82 -9.22
C LEU A 91 6.61 -10.12 -9.64
N ALA A 92 5.48 -10.03 -10.36
CA ALA A 92 4.75 -11.20 -10.85
C ALA A 92 5.60 -12.07 -11.80
N ASP A 93 6.46 -11.42 -12.59
CA ASP A 93 7.35 -12.07 -13.56
C ASP A 93 8.76 -12.35 -13.00
N THR A 94 9.04 -11.98 -11.75
CA THR A 94 10.37 -12.12 -11.15
C THR A 94 10.53 -13.46 -10.43
N ASP A 95 11.68 -14.10 -10.59
CA ASP A 95 12.06 -15.29 -9.81
C ASP A 95 12.26 -14.92 -8.33
N GLY A 96 11.22 -15.07 -7.52
CA GLY A 96 11.29 -14.79 -6.09
C GLY A 96 9.92 -14.70 -5.45
N TYR A 97 9.86 -14.94 -4.14
CA TYR A 97 8.65 -14.66 -3.38
C TYR A 97 8.81 -13.32 -2.66
N TYR A 98 7.86 -12.43 -2.86
CA TYR A 98 7.76 -11.15 -2.18
C TYR A 98 6.38 -11.04 -1.54
N VAL A 99 6.32 -10.43 -0.35
CA VAL A 99 5.05 -10.05 0.28
C VAL A 99 4.83 -8.57 0.01
N VAL A 100 3.78 -8.20 -0.72
CA VAL A 100 3.47 -6.79 -1.04
C VAL A 100 2.12 -6.42 -0.45
N ARG A 101 2.08 -5.53 0.54
CA ARG A 101 0.82 -5.19 1.24
C ARG A 101 0.62 -3.70 1.40
N TYR A 102 -0.51 -3.22 0.90
CA TYR A 102 -1.09 -1.93 1.22
C TYR A 102 -2.07 -2.01 2.39
N LEU A 103 -2.00 -1.03 3.29
CA LEU A 103 -2.85 -0.88 4.46
C LEU A 103 -3.40 0.54 4.51
N ALA A 104 -4.63 0.71 4.01
CA ALA A 104 -5.32 2.01 3.94
C ALA A 104 -5.59 2.63 5.33
N ASP A 105 -5.97 1.79 6.28
CA ASP A 105 -6.25 2.16 7.66
C ASP A 105 -5.47 1.19 8.56
N PRO A 106 -4.24 1.53 8.95
CA PRO A 106 -3.44 0.66 9.81
C PRO A 106 -4.19 0.40 11.12
N GLU A 107 -4.08 -0.82 11.62
CA GLU A 107 -4.79 -1.23 12.83
C GLU A 107 -4.38 -0.37 14.05
N ALA A 108 -5.29 -0.27 15.03
CA ALA A 108 -5.05 0.37 16.33
C ALA A 108 -3.81 -0.17 17.08
N SER A 109 -3.31 -1.33 16.69
CA SER A 109 -2.09 -1.94 17.20
C SER A 109 -1.25 -2.49 16.06
N PHE A 110 0.04 -2.19 16.09
CA PHE A 110 1.00 -2.74 15.14
C PHE A 110 1.14 -4.27 15.24
N ASP A 111 0.70 -4.86 16.36
CA ASP A 111 0.59 -6.30 16.55
C ASP A 111 -0.22 -7.00 15.45
N GLY A 112 -1.30 -6.35 15.00
CA GLY A 112 -2.15 -6.84 13.93
C GLY A 112 -1.42 -6.92 12.59
N ILE A 113 -0.57 -5.93 12.31
CA ILE A 113 0.27 -5.91 11.11
C ILE A 113 1.25 -7.08 11.11
N ILE A 114 1.90 -7.36 12.25
CA ILE A 114 2.80 -8.52 12.39
C ILE A 114 2.03 -9.83 12.16
N ARG A 115 0.84 -9.95 12.75
CA ARG A 115 -0.01 -11.12 12.58
C ARG A 115 -0.40 -11.31 11.10
N ARG A 116 -0.78 -10.25 10.41
CA ARG A 116 -1.08 -10.30 8.96
C ARG A 116 0.14 -10.78 8.18
N LEU A 117 1.33 -10.26 8.45
CA LEU A 117 2.56 -10.74 7.80
C LEU A 117 2.78 -12.26 7.97
N PHE A 118 2.53 -12.81 9.16
CA PHE A 118 2.57 -14.26 9.33
C PHE A 118 1.53 -14.99 8.49
N GLN A 119 0.29 -14.45 8.42
CA GLN A 119 -0.77 -15.02 7.59
C GLN A 119 -0.39 -15.02 6.10
N GLU A 120 0.28 -13.96 5.63
CA GLU A 120 0.70 -13.84 4.23
C GLU A 120 1.86 -14.74 3.85
N LEU A 121 2.79 -15.00 4.78
CA LEU A 121 3.76 -16.07 4.58
C LEU A 121 3.00 -17.41 4.53
N GLY A 122 2.21 -17.70 5.56
CA GLY A 122 1.26 -18.82 5.55
C GLY A 122 1.89 -20.22 5.48
N PRO A 123 1.05 -21.27 5.46
CA PRO A 123 1.49 -22.67 5.43
C PRO A 123 2.33 -23.03 4.21
N ALA A 124 1.99 -22.49 3.03
CA ALA A 124 2.68 -22.79 1.78
C ALA A 124 4.14 -22.32 1.80
N HIS A 125 4.40 -21.14 2.36
CA HIS A 125 5.76 -20.64 2.57
C HIS A 125 6.54 -21.53 3.55
N LEU A 126 5.94 -21.89 4.69
CA LEU A 126 6.59 -22.77 5.66
C LEU A 126 6.95 -24.14 5.07
N LYS A 127 6.07 -24.69 4.22
CA LYS A 127 6.34 -25.93 3.50
C LYS A 127 7.57 -25.79 2.59
N LYS A 128 7.59 -24.77 1.72
CA LYS A 128 8.70 -24.49 0.79
C LYS A 128 10.01 -24.22 1.54
N LEU A 129 9.94 -23.48 2.65
CA LEU A 129 11.06 -23.25 3.54
C LEU A 129 11.60 -24.56 4.12
N THR A 130 10.72 -25.41 4.64
CA THR A 130 11.11 -26.70 5.22
C THR A 130 11.77 -27.59 4.18
N GLU A 131 11.21 -27.69 2.98
CA GLU A 131 11.79 -28.44 1.86
C GLU A 131 13.18 -27.92 1.46
N SER A 132 13.39 -26.60 1.50
CA SER A 132 14.71 -26.01 1.26
C SER A 132 15.70 -26.33 2.38
N LEU A 133 15.26 -26.27 3.64
CA LEU A 133 16.09 -26.55 4.81
C LEU A 133 16.46 -28.04 4.95
N MET A 134 15.64 -28.95 4.40
CA MET A 134 15.98 -30.36 4.27
C MET A 134 17.16 -30.59 3.30
N LYS A 135 17.31 -29.73 2.28
CA LYS A 135 18.43 -29.81 1.32
C LYS A 135 19.71 -29.20 1.90
N ASP A 136 19.59 -28.05 2.56
CA ASP A 136 20.69 -27.42 3.29
C ASP A 136 20.20 -26.82 4.62
N SER A 137 20.70 -27.37 5.72
CA SER A 137 20.36 -26.93 7.07
C SER A 137 21.24 -25.80 7.60
N LYS A 138 22.31 -25.40 6.89
CA LYS A 138 23.19 -24.29 7.30
C LYS A 138 22.44 -22.98 7.60
N PRO A 139 21.40 -22.59 6.83
CA PRO A 139 20.62 -21.39 7.12
C PRO A 139 19.96 -21.38 8.50
N LEU A 140 19.71 -22.52 9.15
CA LEU A 140 19.18 -22.55 10.54
C LEU A 140 20.09 -21.84 11.56
N LYS A 141 21.37 -21.66 11.23
CA LYS A 141 22.32 -20.91 12.08
C LYS A 141 22.03 -19.40 12.11
N THR A 142 21.31 -18.85 11.14
CA THR A 142 20.93 -17.43 11.12
C THR A 142 19.79 -17.11 12.10
N VAL A 143 18.98 -18.12 12.43
CA VAL A 143 17.90 -18.03 13.41
C VAL A 143 18.50 -17.79 14.79
N ARG A 144 18.13 -16.69 15.45
CA ARG A 144 18.70 -16.33 16.77
C ARG A 144 17.90 -16.92 17.92
N GLY A 145 16.56 -16.89 17.82
CA GLY A 145 15.64 -17.39 18.83
C GLY A 145 15.65 -18.92 18.94
N GLN A 146 15.76 -19.43 20.16
CA GLN A 146 15.79 -20.87 20.41
C GLN A 146 14.47 -21.54 20.00
N ASP A 147 13.32 -20.96 20.37
CA ASP A 147 12.00 -21.52 20.02
C ASP A 147 11.79 -21.61 18.51
N MET A 148 12.13 -20.57 17.75
CA MET A 148 12.03 -20.59 16.29
C MET A 148 12.95 -21.65 15.67
N ARG A 149 14.19 -21.76 16.18
CA ARG A 149 15.15 -22.76 15.70
C ARG A 149 14.66 -24.17 15.96
N SER A 150 14.13 -24.43 17.17
CA SER A 150 13.51 -25.71 17.52
C SER A 150 12.34 -26.00 16.58
N ALA A 151 11.38 -25.08 16.44
CA ALA A 151 10.20 -25.28 15.60
C ALA A 151 10.57 -25.66 14.16
N LEU A 152 11.50 -24.93 13.54
CA LEU A 152 11.98 -25.22 12.19
C LEU A 152 12.71 -26.56 12.12
N GLN A 153 13.55 -26.90 13.10
CA GLN A 153 14.24 -28.20 13.14
C GLN A 153 13.24 -29.37 13.25
N TYR A 154 12.20 -29.20 14.06
CA TYR A 154 11.13 -30.20 14.20
C TYR A 154 10.31 -30.37 12.92
N LEU A 155 10.08 -29.29 12.15
CA LEU A 155 9.46 -29.36 10.82
C LEU A 155 10.34 -30.08 9.79
N VAL A 156 11.64 -29.79 9.79
CA VAL A 156 12.61 -30.45 8.91
C VAL A 156 12.65 -31.95 9.20
N ASN A 157 12.70 -32.32 10.48
CA ASN A 157 12.73 -33.72 10.91
C ASN A 157 11.43 -34.48 10.58
N SER A 158 10.29 -33.79 10.53
CA SER A 158 9.00 -34.38 10.13
C SER A 158 8.76 -34.37 8.62
N LYS A 159 9.73 -33.92 7.82
CA LYS A 159 9.63 -33.84 6.35
C LYS A 159 8.44 -32.99 5.87
N ALA A 160 8.25 -31.82 6.47
CA ALA A 160 7.18 -30.88 6.08
C ALA A 160 5.75 -31.44 6.21
N ASP A 161 5.54 -32.29 7.22
CA ASP A 161 4.21 -32.77 7.62
C ASP A 161 3.21 -31.62 7.86
N GLN A 162 2.01 -31.76 7.27
CA GLN A 162 1.02 -30.68 7.23
C GLN A 162 0.51 -30.31 8.63
N ASP A 163 0.26 -31.30 9.49
CA ASP A 163 -0.22 -31.07 10.85
C ASP A 163 0.77 -30.22 11.67
N ARG A 164 2.08 -30.44 11.45
CA ARG A 164 3.10 -29.63 12.13
C ARG A 164 3.23 -28.23 11.56
N ILE A 165 3.05 -28.07 10.25
CA ILE A 165 3.01 -26.74 9.61
C ILE A 165 1.85 -25.94 10.20
N ASP A 166 0.68 -26.57 10.35
CA ASP A 166 -0.50 -25.92 10.91
C ASP A 166 -0.28 -25.55 12.39
N LEU A 167 0.32 -26.44 13.19
CA LEU A 167 0.74 -26.11 14.57
C LEU A 167 1.75 -24.97 14.62
N MET A 168 2.71 -24.91 13.68
CA MET A 168 3.65 -23.78 13.62
C MET A 168 2.92 -22.49 13.29
N MET A 169 1.96 -22.51 12.37
CA MET A 169 1.14 -21.35 12.04
C MET A 169 0.31 -20.87 13.24
N GLU A 170 -0.33 -21.77 13.98
CA GLU A 170 -1.05 -21.42 15.22
C GLU A 170 -0.13 -20.71 16.22
N TRP A 171 1.09 -21.24 16.41
CA TRP A 171 2.09 -20.62 17.28
C TRP A 171 2.54 -19.24 16.79
N LEU A 172 2.85 -19.08 15.49
CA LEU A 172 3.25 -17.80 14.89
C LEU A 172 2.15 -16.74 15.01
N LEU A 173 0.89 -17.14 14.90
CA LEU A 173 -0.26 -16.26 15.10
C LEU A 173 -0.47 -15.90 16.59
N GLY A 174 0.28 -16.50 17.51
CA GLY A 174 0.22 -16.23 18.94
C GLY A 174 -0.96 -16.91 19.63
N PHE A 175 -1.40 -18.07 19.12
CA PHE A 175 -2.45 -18.86 19.77
C PHE A 175 -1.97 -19.37 21.14
N ARG A 176 -2.91 -19.84 21.96
CA ARG A 176 -2.58 -20.37 23.29
C ARG A 176 -1.65 -21.57 23.11
N LEU A 177 -0.54 -21.57 23.86
CA LEU A 177 0.41 -22.66 23.80
C LEU A 177 -0.18 -23.93 24.42
N LEU A 178 -0.38 -24.96 23.58
CA LEU A 178 -0.89 -26.27 23.99
C LEU A 178 0.26 -27.28 24.19
N LYS A 179 -0.04 -28.41 24.84
CA LYS A 179 0.91 -29.53 24.99
C LYS A 179 1.44 -30.01 23.62
N ALA A 180 0.55 -30.10 22.62
CA ALA A 180 0.91 -30.47 21.25
C ALA A 180 1.98 -29.55 20.64
N HIS A 181 1.89 -28.23 20.85
CA HIS A 181 2.90 -27.28 20.36
C HIS A 181 4.28 -27.54 21.00
N ARG A 182 4.31 -27.78 22.31
CA ARG A 182 5.57 -28.03 23.04
C ARG A 182 6.22 -29.35 22.60
N GLU A 183 5.42 -30.40 22.45
CA GLU A 183 5.92 -31.73 22.10
C GLU A 183 6.28 -31.85 20.60
N ALA A 184 5.50 -31.22 19.72
CA ALA A 184 5.66 -31.34 18.27
C ALA A 184 6.62 -30.31 17.66
N LEU A 185 6.75 -29.11 18.27
CA LEU A 185 7.60 -28.02 17.76
C LEU A 185 8.77 -27.68 18.70
N GLY A 186 8.78 -28.18 19.94
CA GLY A 186 9.84 -27.87 20.91
C GLY A 186 9.87 -26.41 21.36
N VAL A 187 8.76 -25.67 21.22
CA VAL A 187 8.62 -24.27 21.65
C VAL A 187 8.22 -24.18 23.12
N LEU A 188 8.81 -23.25 23.85
CA LEU A 188 8.56 -23.08 25.29
C LEU A 188 7.64 -21.90 25.59
N PHE A 189 7.75 -20.83 24.80
CA PHE A 189 7.04 -19.58 25.04
C PHE A 189 5.96 -19.31 24.00
N ARG A 190 4.93 -18.58 24.43
CA ARG A 190 3.90 -18.05 23.55
C ARG A 190 4.41 -16.75 22.92
N LEU A 191 4.00 -16.49 21.68
CA LEU A 191 4.20 -15.20 21.02
C LEU A 191 3.01 -14.27 21.34
N ASP A 192 2.99 -13.70 22.54
CA ASP A 192 1.91 -12.82 23.01
C ASP A 192 2.33 -11.34 23.17
N THR A 193 3.60 -11.02 22.95
CA THR A 193 4.11 -9.64 22.95
C THR A 193 4.56 -9.21 21.56
N VAL A 194 4.61 -7.91 21.32
CA VAL A 194 5.12 -7.34 20.06
C VAL A 194 6.59 -7.73 19.86
N GLU A 195 7.38 -7.72 20.93
CA GLU A 195 8.81 -8.04 20.91
C GLU A 195 9.05 -9.50 20.51
N SER A 196 8.29 -10.44 21.11
CA SER A 196 8.41 -11.87 20.80
C SER A 196 7.98 -12.18 19.37
N LYS A 197 6.87 -11.59 18.91
CA LYS A 197 6.41 -11.74 17.52
C LYS A 197 7.37 -11.11 16.52
N THR A 198 7.93 -9.93 16.82
CA THR A 198 8.94 -9.26 15.98
C THR A 198 10.20 -10.10 15.88
N ALA A 199 10.67 -10.70 16.99
CA ALA A 199 11.82 -11.58 16.98
C ALA A 199 11.57 -12.85 16.15
N ALA A 200 10.38 -13.45 16.27
CA ALA A 200 9.97 -14.59 15.47
C ALA A 200 9.88 -14.24 13.97
N LEU A 201 9.26 -13.11 13.62
CA LEU A 201 9.16 -12.63 12.24
C LEU A 201 10.55 -12.40 11.65
N ARG A 202 11.44 -11.71 12.39
CA ARG A 202 12.84 -11.52 11.98
C ARG A 202 13.50 -12.84 11.64
N ASP A 203 13.44 -13.79 12.57
CA ASP A 203 14.14 -15.06 12.40
C ASP A 203 13.58 -15.85 11.20
N LEU A 204 12.25 -15.82 11.01
CA LEU A 204 11.58 -16.42 9.86
C LEU A 204 11.99 -15.75 8.53
N VAL A 205 12.04 -14.42 8.47
CA VAL A 205 12.45 -13.68 7.26
C VAL A 205 13.92 -13.96 6.94
N LEU A 206 14.82 -13.93 7.93
CA LEU A 206 16.25 -14.15 7.72
C LEU A 206 16.57 -15.57 7.23
N VAL A 207 15.94 -16.59 7.81
CA VAL A 207 16.14 -17.98 7.34
C VAL A 207 15.51 -18.20 5.97
N SER A 208 14.37 -17.57 5.69
CA SER A 208 13.70 -17.65 4.38
C SER A 208 14.51 -16.96 3.28
N SER A 209 15.14 -15.84 3.59
CA SER A 209 16.08 -15.17 2.68
C SER A 209 17.34 -15.98 2.45
N ALA A 210 17.94 -16.52 3.52
CA ALA A 210 19.13 -17.37 3.41
C ALA A 210 18.92 -18.68 2.63
N THR A 211 17.65 -19.07 2.41
CA THR A 211 17.25 -20.21 1.57
C THR A 211 16.72 -19.80 0.19
N ASN A 212 16.74 -18.51 -0.14
CA ASN A 212 16.14 -17.92 -1.36
C ASN A 212 14.62 -18.20 -1.51
N VAL A 213 13.93 -18.49 -0.40
CA VAL A 213 12.49 -18.74 -0.40
C VAL A 213 11.70 -17.44 -0.33
N LEU A 214 12.23 -16.42 0.34
CA LEU A 214 11.66 -15.07 0.44
C LEU A 214 12.72 -14.03 0.08
N GLN A 215 12.41 -13.11 -0.83
CA GLN A 215 13.34 -12.06 -1.25
C GLN A 215 13.12 -10.74 -0.51
N GLY A 216 11.86 -10.42 -0.16
CA GLY A 216 11.56 -9.18 0.55
C GLY A 216 10.10 -9.02 0.94
N ILE A 217 9.85 -8.02 1.79
CA ILE A 217 8.52 -7.59 2.22
C ILE A 217 8.38 -6.10 1.88
N PHE A 218 7.34 -5.74 1.14
CA PHE A 218 6.88 -4.37 0.90
C PHE A 218 5.65 -4.08 1.76
N LEU A 219 5.73 -3.04 2.58
CA LEU A 219 4.64 -2.54 3.41
C LEU A 219 4.32 -1.10 3.06
N LEU A 220 3.14 -0.85 2.51
CA LEU A 220 2.64 0.47 2.18
C LEU A 220 1.55 0.85 3.20
N LEU A 221 1.79 1.87 4.01
CA LEU A 221 0.93 2.30 5.10
C LEU A 221 0.32 3.67 4.76
N ASP A 222 -0.99 3.74 4.58
CA ASP A 222 -1.71 5.00 4.38
C ASP A 222 -2.33 5.50 5.69
N GLU A 223 -2.64 6.80 5.72
CA GLU A 223 -3.40 7.49 6.78
C GLU A 223 -2.97 7.14 8.21
N LEU A 224 -1.67 6.98 8.46
CA LEU A 224 -1.15 6.65 9.79
C LEU A 224 -1.59 7.68 10.85
N GLU A 225 -1.79 8.94 10.44
CA GLU A 225 -2.26 10.02 11.31
C GLU A 225 -3.64 9.76 11.95
N LYS A 226 -4.47 8.88 11.38
CA LYS A 226 -5.77 8.54 11.98
C LYS A 226 -5.63 7.90 13.36
N GLN A 227 -4.47 7.30 13.65
CA GLN A 227 -4.19 6.77 14.97
C GLN A 227 -4.25 7.85 16.05
N ASP A 228 -3.99 9.11 15.73
CA ASP A 228 -3.99 10.19 16.73
C ASP A 228 -5.38 10.65 17.16
N GLY A 229 -6.39 10.47 16.30
CA GLY A 229 -7.78 10.80 16.63
C GLY A 229 -8.50 9.67 17.39
N VAL A 230 -7.98 8.44 17.26
CA VAL A 230 -8.61 7.23 17.81
C VAL A 230 -7.88 6.71 19.04
N LEU A 231 -6.56 6.87 19.11
CA LEU A 231 -5.71 6.35 20.19
C LEU A 231 -5.23 7.46 21.12
N GLY A 232 -5.17 7.14 22.42
CA GLY A 232 -4.51 7.99 23.39
C GLY A 232 -2.99 8.10 23.13
N PRO A 233 -2.31 9.14 23.65
CA PRO A 233 -0.89 9.39 23.40
C PRO A 233 0.03 8.18 23.68
N THR A 234 -0.25 7.43 24.74
CA THR A 234 0.49 6.21 25.10
C THR A 234 0.38 5.12 24.03
N ALA A 235 -0.79 4.96 23.42
CA ALA A 235 -1.03 3.96 22.40
C ALA A 235 -0.33 4.33 21.08
N VAL A 236 -0.29 5.62 20.73
CA VAL A 236 0.52 6.12 19.61
C VAL A 236 2.01 5.84 19.82
N VAL A 237 2.56 6.16 21.01
CA VAL A 237 3.97 5.87 21.34
C VAL A 237 4.28 4.38 21.26
N ARG A 238 3.38 3.53 21.76
CA ARG A 238 3.52 2.07 21.67
C ARG A 238 3.50 1.58 20.23
N TYR A 239 2.59 2.11 19.41
CA TYR A 239 2.47 1.79 17.99
C TYR A 239 3.76 2.16 17.23
N LEU A 240 4.25 3.39 17.42
CA LEU A 240 5.52 3.84 16.83
C LEU A 240 6.68 2.96 17.32
N SER A 241 6.77 2.69 18.62
CA SER A 241 7.84 1.84 19.17
C SER A 241 7.85 0.44 18.55
N ALA A 242 6.68 -0.15 18.31
CA ALA A 242 6.53 -1.43 17.63
C ALA A 242 6.99 -1.38 16.17
N MET A 243 6.64 -0.31 15.44
CA MET A 243 7.10 -0.09 14.07
C MET A 243 8.63 0.04 14.00
N ARG A 244 9.24 0.80 14.91
CA ARG A 244 10.71 0.84 15.02
C ARG A 244 11.28 -0.54 15.31
N ALA A 245 10.67 -1.31 16.21
CA ALA A 245 11.18 -2.62 16.56
C ALA A 245 11.27 -3.53 15.32
N ILE A 246 10.30 -3.49 14.41
CA ILE A 246 10.39 -4.23 13.14
C ILE A 246 11.50 -3.69 12.23
N ILE A 247 11.59 -2.36 12.04
CA ILE A 247 12.62 -1.74 11.20
C ILE A 247 14.02 -2.10 11.72
N ASP A 248 14.22 -2.06 13.04
CA ASP A 248 15.49 -2.41 13.69
C ASP A 248 15.76 -3.93 13.62
N ALA A 249 14.72 -4.76 13.69
CA ALA A 249 14.85 -6.22 13.63
C ALA A 249 15.15 -6.72 12.22
N LEU A 250 14.67 -6.04 11.18
CA LEU A 250 14.87 -6.36 9.77
C LEU A 250 15.77 -5.29 9.12
N PRO A 251 17.10 -5.35 9.29
CA PRO A 251 18.01 -4.43 8.60
C PRO A 251 18.11 -4.71 7.08
N ARG A 252 17.61 -5.87 6.64
CA ARG A 252 17.46 -6.27 5.25
C ARG A 252 16.07 -6.89 5.04
N HIS A 253 15.62 -6.90 3.79
CA HIS A 253 14.38 -7.52 3.30
C HIS A 253 13.07 -6.83 3.73
N LEU A 254 13.13 -5.58 4.19
CA LEU A 254 11.95 -4.76 4.46
C LEU A 254 11.99 -3.45 3.66
N PHE A 255 10.98 -3.23 2.84
CA PHE A 255 10.67 -1.93 2.25
C PHE A 255 9.39 -1.42 2.90
N MET A 256 9.40 -0.18 3.36
CA MET A 256 8.23 0.46 3.95
C MET A 256 8.00 1.83 3.31
N MET A 257 6.78 2.07 2.82
CA MET A 257 6.32 3.37 2.34
C MET A 257 5.20 3.84 3.26
N ILE A 258 5.33 5.04 3.83
CA ILE A 258 4.41 5.53 4.87
C ILE A 258 3.88 6.89 4.47
N ALA A 259 2.57 7.02 4.24
CA ALA A 259 1.94 8.30 3.98
C ALA A 259 1.57 9.00 5.30
N LEU A 260 1.96 10.28 5.40
CA LEU A 260 1.76 11.11 6.59
C LEU A 260 1.38 12.54 6.21
N THR A 261 0.66 13.20 7.11
CA THR A 261 0.54 14.67 7.09
C THR A 261 1.75 15.33 7.76
N PRO A 262 2.12 16.57 7.37
CA PRO A 262 3.19 17.32 8.04
C PRO A 262 2.97 17.49 9.55
N ASP A 263 1.72 17.66 9.98
CA ASP A 263 1.36 17.74 11.40
C ASP A 263 1.59 16.43 12.15
N ALA A 264 1.22 15.29 11.56
CA ALA A 264 1.50 13.98 12.14
C ALA A 264 3.01 13.71 12.20
N MET A 265 3.74 14.04 11.15
CA MET A 265 5.19 13.89 11.10
C MET A 265 5.89 14.67 12.22
N ARG A 266 5.50 15.93 12.45
CA ARG A 266 6.00 16.74 13.58
C ARG A 266 5.69 16.10 14.94
N ARG A 267 4.46 15.63 15.13
CA ARG A 267 4.01 15.03 16.40
C ARG A 267 4.73 13.70 16.67
N TYR A 268 4.87 12.83 15.69
CA TYR A 268 5.60 11.56 15.83
C TYR A 268 7.08 11.79 16.09
N SER A 269 7.68 12.76 15.40
CA SER A 269 9.06 13.17 15.62
C SER A 269 9.29 13.75 17.02
N ALA A 270 8.28 14.36 17.64
CA ALA A 270 8.35 14.85 19.02
C ALA A 270 8.12 13.72 20.04
N ALA A 271 7.16 12.84 19.78
CA ALA A 271 6.80 11.73 20.67
C ALA A 271 7.91 10.67 20.77
N LEU A 272 8.63 10.41 19.67
CA LEU A 272 9.70 9.41 19.64
C LEU A 272 10.91 9.96 18.83
N PRO A 273 11.84 10.69 19.45
CA PRO A 273 12.99 11.28 18.73
C PRO A 273 13.85 10.26 17.98
N ALA A 274 13.95 9.03 18.51
CA ALA A 274 14.67 7.93 17.87
C ALA A 274 14.05 7.49 16.51
N PHE A 275 12.83 7.90 16.21
CA PHE A 275 12.17 7.65 14.92
C PHE A 275 12.66 8.59 13.81
N ARG A 276 13.21 9.77 14.16
CA ARG A 276 13.62 10.78 13.19
C ARG A 276 14.70 10.27 12.23
N SER A 277 15.65 9.48 12.72
CA SER A 277 16.71 8.90 11.88
C SER A 277 16.18 7.85 10.91
N ARG A 278 15.04 7.22 11.20
CA ARG A 278 14.41 6.22 10.33
C ARG A 278 13.53 6.83 9.24
N PHE A 279 13.13 8.09 9.38
CA PHE A 279 12.26 8.82 8.46
C PHE A 279 13.00 9.90 7.65
N GLN A 280 14.30 9.73 7.44
CA GLN A 280 15.12 10.70 6.68
C GLN A 280 14.80 10.71 5.19
N ASN A 281 14.32 9.59 4.63
CA ASN A 281 13.92 9.52 3.22
C ASN A 281 12.50 10.07 3.06
N LEU A 282 12.40 11.40 3.08
CA LEU A 282 11.16 12.13 2.92
C LEU A 282 10.94 12.44 1.43
N ILE A 283 9.77 12.09 0.93
CA ILE A 283 9.28 12.49 -0.39
C ILE A 283 8.04 13.35 -0.16
N SER A 284 8.10 14.61 -0.59
CA SER A 284 6.99 15.56 -0.40
C SER A 284 6.08 15.59 -1.62
N LEU A 285 4.78 15.41 -1.40
CA LEU A 285 3.74 15.62 -2.41
C LEU A 285 3.13 17.01 -2.23
N GLU A 286 3.29 17.84 -3.24
CA GLU A 286 2.80 19.21 -3.24
C GLU A 286 1.37 19.29 -3.81
N PRO A 287 0.56 20.24 -3.32
CA PRO A 287 -0.72 20.56 -3.95
C PRO A 287 -0.51 21.19 -5.34
N LEU A 288 -1.60 21.38 -6.09
CA LEU A 288 -1.55 22.10 -7.36
C LEU A 288 -1.22 23.57 -7.12
N MET A 289 -0.13 24.04 -7.70
CA MET A 289 0.41 25.39 -7.45
C MET A 289 0.03 26.37 -8.56
N SER A 290 -0.11 25.88 -9.80
CA SER A 290 -0.43 26.71 -10.96
C SER A 290 -1.66 26.20 -11.71
N SER A 291 -2.24 27.07 -12.53
CA SER A 291 -3.33 26.68 -13.44
C SER A 291 -2.85 25.70 -14.52
N GLU A 292 -1.56 25.78 -14.89
CA GLU A 292 -0.94 24.85 -15.84
C GLU A 292 -0.89 23.43 -15.26
N ASP A 293 -0.52 23.28 -13.97
CA ASP A 293 -0.56 21.97 -13.29
C ASP A 293 -1.98 21.40 -13.26
N ALA A 294 -2.97 22.25 -12.97
CA ALA A 294 -4.38 21.87 -12.97
C ALA A 294 -4.87 21.43 -14.35
N GLU A 295 -4.48 22.15 -15.40
CA GLU A 295 -4.81 21.80 -16.79
C GLU A 295 -4.14 20.49 -17.21
N ASN A 296 -2.85 20.32 -16.92
CA ASN A 296 -2.11 19.09 -17.19
C ASN A 296 -2.72 17.88 -16.49
N LEU A 297 -3.12 18.02 -15.22
CA LEU A 297 -3.81 16.96 -14.48
C LEU A 297 -5.18 16.65 -15.10
N ALA A 298 -5.97 17.66 -15.44
CA ALA A 298 -7.28 17.46 -16.05
C ALA A 298 -7.19 16.76 -17.41
N ASP A 299 -6.26 17.22 -18.26
CA ASP A 299 -5.99 16.63 -19.57
C ASP A 299 -5.51 15.18 -19.42
N PHE A 300 -4.66 14.88 -18.44
CA PHE A 300 -4.21 13.52 -18.15
C PHE A 300 -5.38 12.55 -17.90
N TYR A 301 -6.34 12.91 -17.05
CA TYR A 301 -7.52 12.08 -16.78
C TYR A 301 -8.40 11.90 -18.03
N ILE A 302 -8.63 12.98 -18.80
CA ILE A 302 -9.43 12.92 -20.04
C ILE A 302 -8.75 12.01 -21.07
N GLN A 303 -7.44 12.17 -21.30
CA GLN A 303 -6.71 11.38 -22.29
C GLN A 303 -6.62 9.91 -21.89
N THR A 304 -6.44 9.62 -20.61
CA THR A 304 -6.44 8.23 -20.10
C THR A 304 -7.78 7.56 -20.38
N ALA A 305 -8.89 8.20 -20.01
CA ALA A 305 -10.23 7.66 -20.28
C ALA A 305 -10.53 7.51 -21.78
N LYS A 306 -10.07 8.45 -22.62
CA LYS A 306 -10.19 8.35 -24.09
C LYS A 306 -9.39 7.17 -24.66
N SER A 307 -8.19 6.93 -24.13
CA SER A 307 -7.34 5.82 -24.53
C SER A 307 -7.98 4.47 -24.19
N GLU A 308 -8.50 4.31 -22.97
CA GLU A 308 -9.22 3.11 -22.53
C GLU A 308 -10.50 2.88 -23.34
N ALA A 309 -11.24 3.95 -23.62
CA ALA A 309 -12.45 3.88 -24.42
C ALA A 309 -12.17 3.38 -25.86
N LYS A 310 -11.09 3.85 -26.50
CA LYS A 310 -10.67 3.39 -27.83
C LYS A 310 -10.23 1.93 -27.86
N LYS A 311 -9.66 1.41 -26.78
CA LYS A 311 -9.33 -0.03 -26.68
C LYS A 311 -10.60 -0.90 -26.63
N THR A 312 -11.69 -0.36 -26.11
CA THR A 312 -12.93 -1.10 -25.89
C THR A 312 -13.93 -0.95 -27.04
N GLN A 313 -13.94 0.21 -27.72
CA GLN A 313 -14.87 0.50 -28.81
C GLN A 313 -14.15 0.78 -30.14
N SER A 314 -14.59 0.08 -31.18
CA SER A 314 -14.07 0.21 -32.55
C SER A 314 -14.70 1.37 -33.34
N ALA A 315 -15.72 2.04 -32.79
CA ALA A 315 -16.42 3.13 -33.46
C ALA A 315 -15.57 4.42 -33.51
N ARG A 316 -15.98 5.38 -34.35
CA ARG A 316 -15.31 6.69 -34.40
C ARG A 316 -15.59 7.46 -33.10
N ALA A 317 -14.55 7.71 -32.32
CA ALA A 317 -14.64 8.51 -31.10
C ALA A 317 -15.06 9.95 -31.42
N GLY A 318 -15.93 10.51 -30.57
CA GLY A 318 -16.30 11.91 -30.64
C GLY A 318 -15.18 12.85 -30.21
N SER A 319 -15.28 14.11 -30.62
CA SER A 319 -14.27 15.15 -30.37
C SER A 319 -14.79 16.29 -29.49
N THR A 320 -16.03 16.23 -29.02
CA THR A 320 -16.58 17.26 -28.14
C THR A 320 -15.84 17.24 -26.80
N ASN A 321 -15.49 18.42 -26.30
CA ASN A 321 -14.87 18.53 -24.98
C ASN A 321 -15.92 18.34 -23.90
N LEU A 322 -15.64 17.45 -22.95
CA LEU A 322 -16.50 17.21 -21.79
C LEU A 322 -16.50 18.41 -20.84
N ILE A 323 -15.34 19.05 -20.68
CA ILE A 323 -15.11 20.26 -19.90
C ILE A 323 -14.16 21.15 -20.73
N THR A 324 -14.38 22.46 -20.74
CA THR A 324 -13.52 23.44 -21.43
C THR A 324 -12.35 23.89 -20.55
N ARG A 325 -11.28 24.41 -21.17
CA ARG A 325 -10.14 25.00 -20.45
C ARG A 325 -10.56 26.14 -19.52
N ASP A 326 -11.49 26.99 -19.96
CA ASP A 326 -12.03 28.07 -19.13
C ASP A 326 -12.75 27.55 -17.87
N GLN A 327 -13.48 26.42 -17.99
CA GLN A 327 -14.11 25.77 -16.85
C GLN A 327 -13.07 25.21 -15.88
N ILE A 328 -12.01 24.57 -16.39
CA ILE A 328 -10.90 24.05 -15.58
C ILE A 328 -10.20 25.18 -14.83
N PHE A 329 -9.84 26.26 -15.53
CA PHE A 329 -9.24 27.45 -14.94
C PHE A 329 -10.15 28.08 -13.89
N GLY A 330 -11.45 28.21 -14.18
CA GLY A 330 -12.43 28.75 -13.24
C GLY A 330 -12.53 27.94 -11.94
N VAL A 331 -12.50 26.61 -12.03
CA VAL A 331 -12.46 25.72 -10.85
C VAL A 331 -11.16 25.90 -10.07
N PHE A 332 -10.02 25.94 -10.75
CA PHE A 332 -8.73 26.15 -10.10
C PHE A 332 -8.68 27.48 -9.35
N GLU A 333 -9.07 28.60 -9.98
CA GLU A 333 -9.07 29.92 -9.36
C GLU A 333 -10.05 30.01 -8.17
N GLN A 334 -11.21 29.35 -8.27
CA GLN A 334 -12.14 29.25 -7.16
C GLN A 334 -11.51 28.54 -5.95
N LEU A 335 -10.86 27.40 -6.19
CA LEU A 335 -10.22 26.62 -5.14
C LEU A 335 -8.95 27.30 -4.61
N ARG A 336 -8.20 28.01 -5.44
CA ARG A 336 -7.00 28.76 -5.03
C ARG A 336 -7.37 29.84 -4.03
N LYS A 337 -8.43 30.62 -4.30
CA LYS A 337 -8.96 31.61 -3.34
C LYS A 337 -9.43 30.97 -2.04
N ALA A 338 -10.01 29.76 -2.10
CA ALA A 338 -10.40 29.02 -0.91
C ALA A 338 -9.18 28.51 -0.11
N ALA A 339 -8.16 28.01 -0.80
CA ALA A 339 -6.89 27.57 -0.22
C ALA A 339 -6.15 28.72 0.49
N GLU A 340 -6.04 29.89 -0.17
CA GLU A 340 -5.43 31.10 0.42
C GLU A 340 -6.15 31.52 1.71
N ARG A 341 -7.48 31.47 1.75
CA ARG A 341 -8.27 31.77 2.97
C ARG A 341 -8.04 30.77 4.10
N ARG A 342 -7.72 29.51 3.78
CA ARG A 342 -7.37 28.46 4.76
C ARG A 342 -5.90 28.50 5.18
N GLY A 343 -5.06 29.28 4.49
CA GLY A 343 -3.60 29.26 4.66
C GLY A 343 -2.95 28.00 4.07
N ASP A 344 -3.63 27.29 3.16
CA ASP A 344 -3.05 26.18 2.41
C ASP A 344 -2.06 26.72 1.36
N LYS A 345 -0.97 26.00 1.07
CA LYS A 345 0.03 26.40 0.07
C LYS A 345 -0.49 26.37 -1.38
N GLY A 346 -1.53 25.58 -1.66
CA GLY A 346 -2.05 25.38 -3.01
C GLY A 346 -3.37 24.59 -3.01
N VAL A 347 -3.84 24.24 -4.20
CA VAL A 347 -5.12 23.55 -4.40
C VAL A 347 -4.96 22.04 -4.22
N ARG A 348 -5.81 21.44 -3.37
CA ARG A 348 -5.81 20.00 -3.12
C ARG A 348 -6.37 19.27 -4.35
N GLN A 349 -5.61 18.29 -4.88
CA GLN A 349 -5.99 17.52 -6.06
C GLN A 349 -7.38 16.87 -5.92
N ARG A 350 -7.70 16.30 -4.76
CA ARG A 350 -9.00 15.66 -4.50
C ARG A 350 -10.18 16.63 -4.64
N GLU A 351 -10.05 17.85 -4.13
CA GLU A 351 -11.11 18.87 -4.24
C GLU A 351 -11.28 19.33 -5.69
N PHE A 352 -10.17 19.53 -6.39
CA PHE A 352 -10.14 19.90 -7.80
C PHE A 352 -10.79 18.84 -8.70
N LEU A 353 -10.35 17.59 -8.60
CA LEU A 353 -10.91 16.48 -9.38
C LEU A 353 -12.39 16.24 -9.08
N HIS A 354 -12.82 16.40 -7.83
CA HIS A 354 -14.23 16.28 -7.48
C HIS A 354 -15.09 17.39 -8.12
N LEU A 355 -14.63 18.64 -8.18
CA LEU A 355 -15.36 19.70 -8.86
C LEU A 355 -15.41 19.48 -10.38
N LEU A 356 -14.33 18.98 -10.98
CA LEU A 356 -14.35 18.56 -12.39
C LEU A 356 -15.33 17.41 -12.62
N HIS A 357 -15.38 16.42 -11.71
CA HIS A 357 -16.36 15.34 -11.75
C HIS A 357 -17.81 15.88 -11.79
N LEU A 358 -18.14 16.85 -10.93
CA LEU A 358 -19.47 17.47 -10.92
C LEU A 358 -19.79 18.25 -12.20
N LEU A 359 -18.80 18.93 -12.79
CA LEU A 359 -18.96 19.64 -14.07
C LEU A 359 -19.14 18.67 -15.25
N ALA A 360 -18.37 17.58 -15.27
CA ALA A 360 -18.54 16.51 -16.24
C ALA A 360 -19.92 15.87 -16.13
N GLU A 361 -20.38 15.53 -14.91
CA GLU A 361 -21.74 14.98 -14.71
C GLU A 361 -22.83 15.92 -15.21
N LYS A 362 -22.73 17.22 -14.93
CA LYS A 362 -23.67 18.21 -15.46
C LYS A 362 -23.67 18.25 -16.99
N SER A 363 -22.50 18.16 -17.61
CA SER A 363 -22.37 18.16 -19.07
C SER A 363 -22.93 16.87 -19.70
N ILE A 364 -22.85 15.75 -18.97
CA ILE A 364 -23.44 14.46 -19.35
C ILE A 364 -24.96 14.45 -19.15
N GLN A 365 -25.49 15.12 -18.11
CA GLN A 365 -26.91 15.11 -17.72
C GLN A 365 -27.75 16.24 -18.30
N ALA A 366 -27.15 17.34 -18.77
CA ALA A 366 -27.87 18.47 -19.38
C ALA A 366 -28.45 18.13 -20.77
N GLN A 367 -28.66 16.84 -21.03
CA GLN A 367 -28.97 16.21 -22.30
C GLN A 367 -29.89 15.02 -22.00
#